data_AF-A0A2E7UMX9-F1
#
_entry.id   AF-A0A2E7UMX9-F1
#
_cell.length_a   1.000
_cell.length_b   1.000
_cell.length_c   1.000
_cell.angle_alpha   90.00
_cell.angle_beta   90.00
_cell.angle_gamma   90.00
#
_symmetry.space_group_name_H-M   'P 1'
#
loop_
_entity.id
_entity.type
_entity.pdbx_description
1 polymer ?
#
loop_
_entity_poly.entity_id
_entity_poly.type
_entity_poly.pdbx_seq_one_letter_code
_entity_poly.pdbx_strand_id
1 'polypeptide(L)'
;MLVGLLLAVSAHAAHWSAPVATRSDGAESACSVEAHRVSVPVELSSAGLVFVELSEWDVPMVVGLTDGPRVCHARLETPPLGQPEGDGSRSVARWLPAGDHAVEVAAGVPGSAVLTVSVVTPADLVAVGMPPALATAALTAADHAWTDGHALRPALAVLDFSQSSTEERFWLVDLATGSLRHRAFVSHGKGSGHRVHRDRAVRFSNEPFSNQTSLGLFRASETYTGDHGRSLRLDGLEPGVNDLARDRAIVLHGAKYARVDHIAEWGYLGRSHGCPALDDRIVQSIIDDLHDGGLIYAWGGVHSSRCCTLRAGTEASPDAPYLPDPLGLVSIY
;
A
#
# COMPACT_ATOMS: atom_id res chain seq x y z
N MET A 1 35.85 21.64 -4.10
CA MET A 1 34.77 22.44 -3.48
C MET A 1 33.63 22.56 -4.49
N LEU A 2 32.68 21.63 -4.48
CA LEU A 2 31.39 21.81 -5.16
C LEU A 2 30.33 21.90 -4.08
N VAL A 3 29.49 22.92 -4.22
CA VAL A 3 28.42 23.35 -3.31
C VAL A 3 27.62 22.16 -2.79
N GLY A 4 27.66 21.94 -1.48
CA GLY A 4 26.72 21.06 -0.78
C GLY A 4 25.36 21.71 -0.83
N LEU A 5 24.57 21.36 -1.84
CA LEU A 5 23.16 21.72 -1.90
C LEU A 5 22.46 20.89 -0.81
N LEU A 6 22.24 21.49 0.36
CA LEU A 6 21.25 20.98 1.32
C LEU A 6 19.88 21.12 0.65
N LEU A 7 19.47 20.07 -0.07
CA LEU A 7 18.09 19.93 -0.54
C LEU A 7 17.26 19.57 0.69
N ALA A 8 16.68 20.59 1.32
CA ALA A 8 15.62 20.39 2.30
C ALA A 8 14.33 20.03 1.53
N VAL A 9 13.79 18.85 1.80
CA VAL A 9 12.52 18.41 1.23
C VAL A 9 11.40 18.98 2.09
N SER A 10 10.87 20.14 1.67
CA SER A 10 9.65 20.68 2.27
C SER A 10 8.43 19.99 1.64
N ALA A 11 7.45 19.62 2.46
CA ALA A 11 6.22 18.89 2.14
C ALA A 11 5.34 19.46 1.00
N HIS A 12 5.75 20.53 0.33
CA HIS A 12 5.01 21.18 -0.76
C HIS A 12 5.39 20.67 -2.17
N ALA A 13 6.38 19.78 -2.29
CA ALA A 13 6.73 19.10 -3.55
C ALA A 13 7.04 17.62 -3.26
N ALA A 14 5.98 16.84 -3.03
CA ALA A 14 6.02 15.52 -2.39
C ALA A 14 6.61 14.37 -3.24
N HIS A 15 7.31 14.67 -4.34
CA HIS A 15 8.08 13.72 -5.13
C HIS A 15 9.33 14.43 -5.66
N TRP A 16 10.51 13.88 -5.41
CA TRP A 16 11.74 14.33 -6.04
C TRP A 16 12.70 13.16 -6.24
N SER A 17 13.60 13.32 -7.20
CA SER A 17 14.66 12.38 -7.51
C SER A 17 15.95 13.14 -7.78
N ALA A 18 17.05 12.75 -7.14
CA ALA A 18 18.36 13.33 -7.44
C ALA A 18 19.50 12.35 -7.14
N PRO A 19 20.66 12.51 -7.82
CA PRO A 19 21.85 11.76 -7.47
C PRO A 19 22.34 12.15 -6.08
N VAL A 20 22.71 11.13 -5.29
CA VAL A 20 23.33 11.27 -3.98
C VAL A 20 24.70 10.59 -3.98
N ALA A 21 25.64 11.13 -3.21
CA ALA A 21 26.99 10.59 -3.09
C ALA A 21 27.39 10.52 -1.61
N THR A 22 27.80 9.35 -1.16
CA THR A 22 28.23 9.12 0.21
C THR A 22 29.60 9.77 0.46
N ARG A 23 29.79 10.32 1.66
CA ARG A 23 31.04 10.96 2.08
C ARG A 23 31.48 10.37 3.40
N SER A 24 32.79 10.36 3.66
CA SER A 24 33.27 9.87 4.95
C SER A 24 32.64 10.68 6.07
N ASP A 25 31.92 9.98 6.95
CA ASP A 25 31.25 10.54 8.10
C ASP A 25 31.59 9.66 9.31
N GLY A 26 32.09 10.29 10.38
CA GLY A 26 32.45 9.59 11.62
C GLY A 26 31.25 9.34 12.53
N ALA A 27 30.06 9.80 12.16
CA ALA A 27 28.84 9.65 12.94
C ALA A 27 28.11 8.33 12.60
N GLU A 28 27.70 7.57 13.60
CA GLU A 28 26.78 6.42 13.44
C GLU A 28 25.36 6.91 13.10
N SER A 29 24.60 6.09 12.36
CA SER A 29 23.15 6.28 12.18
C SER A 29 22.40 5.12 12.79
N ALA A 30 21.13 5.33 13.05
CA ALA A 30 20.25 4.27 13.54
C ALA A 30 20.14 3.08 12.58
N CYS A 31 20.29 3.31 11.27
CA CYS A 31 20.11 2.28 10.25
C CYS A 31 21.42 1.66 9.73
N SER A 32 22.58 2.28 9.99
CA SER A 32 23.87 1.79 9.50
C SER A 32 25.06 2.35 10.30
N VAL A 33 26.09 1.51 10.46
CA VAL A 33 27.41 1.85 11.04
C VAL A 33 28.48 2.09 9.98
N GLU A 34 28.10 2.16 8.70
CA GLU A 34 29.04 2.33 7.61
C GLU A 34 29.73 3.71 7.60
N ALA A 35 30.96 3.72 7.09
CA ALA A 35 31.88 4.85 7.18
C ALA A 35 31.59 5.98 6.18
N HIS A 36 30.83 5.71 5.12
CA HIS A 36 30.44 6.72 4.14
C HIS A 36 28.92 6.90 4.13
N ARG A 37 28.44 8.14 4.28
CA ARG A 37 27.01 8.44 4.34
C ARG A 37 26.64 9.74 3.65
N VAL A 38 25.35 9.85 3.32
CA VAL A 38 24.63 11.08 3.03
C VAL A 38 23.25 11.01 3.69
N SER A 39 22.90 12.08 4.41
CA SER A 39 21.60 12.25 5.06
C SER A 39 20.79 13.26 4.26
N VAL A 40 19.55 12.89 3.90
CA VAL A 40 18.63 13.78 3.20
C VAL A 40 17.42 14.05 4.10
N PRO A 41 17.22 15.29 4.57
CA PRO A 41 16.13 15.61 5.48
C PRO A 41 14.76 15.51 4.80
N VAL A 42 13.78 15.00 5.53
CA VAL A 42 12.37 14.86 5.14
C VAL A 42 11.51 15.49 6.23
N GLU A 43 10.96 16.67 5.96
CA GLU A 43 10.07 17.37 6.90
C GLU A 43 8.60 17.08 6.57
N LEU A 44 7.88 16.51 7.53
CA LEU A 44 6.48 16.13 7.38
C LEU A 44 5.56 17.10 8.15
N SER A 45 4.75 17.87 7.43
CA SER A 45 3.74 18.75 8.03
C SER A 45 2.55 18.00 8.62
N SER A 46 2.33 16.75 8.20
CA SER A 46 1.32 15.83 8.71
C SER A 46 1.81 14.40 8.56
N ALA A 47 1.19 13.46 9.27
CA ALA A 47 1.54 12.05 9.13
C ALA A 47 1.23 11.53 7.72
N GLY A 48 2.12 10.70 7.17
CA GLY A 48 2.01 10.19 5.81
C GLY A 48 2.91 8.99 5.55
N LEU A 49 2.68 8.34 4.41
CA LEU A 49 3.51 7.25 3.93
C LEU A 49 4.68 7.84 3.13
N VAL A 50 5.90 7.65 3.64
CA VAL A 50 7.12 8.02 2.94
C VAL A 50 7.61 6.83 2.15
N PHE A 51 7.65 6.97 0.82
CA PHE A 51 8.21 6.01 -0.12
C PHE A 51 9.62 6.45 -0.51
N VAL A 52 10.58 5.54 -0.42
CA VAL A 52 11.96 5.75 -0.82
C VAL A 52 12.33 4.69 -1.84
N GLU A 53 12.91 5.11 -2.94
CA GLU A 53 13.50 4.24 -3.95
C GLU A 53 14.96 4.63 -4.19
N LEU A 54 15.81 3.62 -4.23
CA LEU A 54 17.20 3.71 -4.63
C LEU A 54 17.37 2.99 -5.97
N SER A 55 17.97 3.66 -6.93
CA SER A 55 18.31 3.11 -8.25
C SER A 55 19.71 3.54 -8.67
N GLU A 56 20.25 2.95 -9.74
CA GLU A 56 21.53 3.35 -10.35
C GLU A 56 22.70 3.42 -9.35
N TRP A 57 22.76 2.53 -8.36
CA TRP A 57 23.85 2.51 -7.38
C TRP A 57 25.13 1.90 -7.96
N ASP A 58 26.30 2.45 -7.62
CA ASP A 58 27.61 1.98 -8.09
C ASP A 58 28.36 1.08 -7.09
N VAL A 59 27.85 0.95 -5.87
CA VAL A 59 28.35 0.08 -4.79
C VAL A 59 27.18 -0.44 -3.96
N PRO A 60 27.32 -1.56 -3.22
CA PRO A 60 26.29 -1.96 -2.25
C PRO A 60 26.01 -0.82 -1.27
N MET A 61 24.73 -0.53 -1.04
CA MET A 61 24.28 0.56 -0.19
C MET A 61 23.24 0.08 0.80
N VAL A 62 23.22 0.73 1.97
CA VAL A 62 22.14 0.63 2.95
C VAL A 62 21.33 1.91 2.88
N VAL A 63 20.01 1.80 2.74
CA VAL A 63 19.10 2.94 2.84
C VAL A 63 18.20 2.77 4.05
N GLY A 64 18.02 3.84 4.81
CA GLY A 64 17.18 3.83 5.99
C GLY A 64 16.35 5.09 6.18
N LEU A 65 15.18 4.94 6.80
CA LEU A 65 14.34 6.05 7.25
C LEU A 65 14.53 6.23 8.75
N THR A 66 14.86 7.44 9.20
CA THR A 66 15.23 7.71 10.60
C THR A 66 14.58 8.96 11.17
N ASP A 67 14.27 8.95 12.47
CA ASP A 67 14.03 10.14 13.29
C ASP A 67 15.28 10.36 14.17
N GLY A 68 16.33 10.90 13.54
CA GLY A 68 17.63 11.13 14.16
C GLY A 68 18.52 9.88 14.29
N PRO A 69 19.64 9.97 15.04
CA PRO A 69 20.70 8.96 15.00
C PRO A 69 20.40 7.66 15.76
N ARG A 70 19.23 7.55 16.41
CA ARG A 70 18.91 6.42 17.30
C ARG A 70 17.75 5.54 16.87
N VAL A 71 16.84 6.05 16.03
CA VAL A 71 15.63 5.32 15.64
C VAL A 71 15.64 5.07 14.14
N CYS A 72 15.60 3.79 13.77
CA CYS A 72 15.48 3.34 12.39
C CYS A 72 14.07 2.80 12.16
N HIS A 73 13.28 3.47 11.33
CA HIS A 73 11.91 3.07 10.99
C HIS A 73 11.86 2.02 9.89
N ALA A 74 12.82 2.07 8.96
CA ALA A 74 12.97 1.11 7.89
C ALA A 74 14.42 1.04 7.45
N ARG A 75 14.81 -0.14 6.94
CA ARG A 75 16.13 -0.41 6.40
C ARG A 75 16.00 -1.33 5.20
N LEU A 76 16.70 -1.00 4.13
CA LEU A 76 16.89 -1.86 2.97
C LEU A 76 18.38 -1.90 2.62
N GLU A 77 18.81 -3.00 2.01
CA GLU A 77 20.16 -3.16 1.48
C GLU A 77 20.08 -3.45 -0.02
N THR A 78 21.01 -2.89 -0.80
CA THR A 78 21.13 -3.22 -2.22
C THR A 78 22.08 -4.40 -2.44
N PRO A 79 21.80 -5.27 -3.42
CA PRO A 79 22.68 -6.38 -3.72
C PRO A 79 24.02 -5.91 -4.33
N PRO A 80 25.07 -6.75 -4.29
CA PRO A 80 26.30 -6.50 -5.02
C PRO A 80 26.08 -6.34 -6.52
N LEU A 81 26.84 -5.41 -7.13
CA LEU A 81 26.84 -5.22 -8.59
C LEU A 81 27.19 -6.52 -9.32
N GLY A 82 26.48 -6.79 -10.42
CA GLY A 82 26.68 -7.98 -11.25
C GLY A 82 25.91 -9.22 -10.79
N GLN A 83 25.10 -9.13 -9.74
CA GLN A 83 24.09 -10.16 -9.44
C GLN A 83 22.83 -9.97 -10.28
N PRO A 84 22.15 -11.06 -10.69
CA PRO A 84 20.94 -11.01 -11.52
C PRO A 84 19.77 -10.23 -10.89
N GLU A 85 19.78 -9.99 -9.58
CA GLU A 85 18.77 -9.19 -8.87
C GLU A 85 19.11 -7.68 -8.82
N GLY A 86 20.22 -7.24 -9.40
CA GLY A 86 20.82 -5.92 -9.17
C GLY A 86 20.54 -4.80 -10.18
N ASP A 87 19.56 -4.91 -11.09
CA ASP A 87 19.49 -3.98 -12.25
C ASP A 87 18.33 -2.98 -12.30
N GLY A 88 17.35 -3.03 -11.39
CA GLY A 88 16.14 -2.19 -11.49
C GLY A 88 16.09 -1.03 -10.50
N SER A 89 15.73 -1.35 -9.26
CA SER A 89 15.65 -0.43 -8.13
C SER A 89 15.47 -1.24 -6.84
N ARG A 90 15.55 -0.57 -5.68
CA ARG A 90 15.13 -1.09 -4.38
C ARG A 90 14.32 -0.03 -3.66
N SER A 91 13.23 -0.44 -3.03
CA SER A 91 12.31 0.51 -2.43
C SER A 91 11.85 0.06 -1.05
N VAL A 92 11.50 1.04 -0.22
CA VAL A 92 10.84 0.83 1.06
C VAL A 92 9.81 1.93 1.26
N ALA A 93 8.73 1.61 1.96
CA ALA A 93 7.76 2.62 2.37
C ALA A 93 7.49 2.49 3.86
N ARG A 94 7.37 3.62 4.57
CA ARG A 94 6.95 3.64 5.98
C ARG A 94 6.00 4.79 6.28
N TRP A 95 5.01 4.51 7.10
CA TRP A 95 4.18 5.54 7.71
C TRP A 95 4.96 6.25 8.81
N LEU A 96 5.09 7.57 8.69
CA LEU A 96 5.80 8.40 9.66
C LEU A 96 4.87 9.50 10.20
N PRO A 97 4.99 9.87 11.48
CA PRO A 97 4.26 11.00 12.05
C PRO A 97 4.78 12.33 11.49
N ALA A 98 4.01 13.40 11.70
CA ALA A 98 4.49 14.76 11.46
C ALA A 98 5.77 15.03 12.27
N GLY A 99 6.72 15.74 11.69
CA GLY A 99 8.02 16.02 12.31
C GLY A 99 9.18 15.94 11.33
N ASP A 100 10.39 16.01 11.88
CA ASP A 100 11.64 15.97 11.14
C ASP A 100 12.14 14.53 11.04
N HIS A 101 12.33 14.06 9.82
CA HIS A 101 12.89 12.75 9.52
C HIS A 101 14.08 12.89 8.57
N ALA A 102 14.75 11.80 8.29
CA ALA A 102 15.77 11.74 7.25
C ALA A 102 15.76 10.41 6.51
N VAL A 103 16.14 10.47 5.23
CA VAL A 103 16.61 9.31 4.49
C VAL A 103 18.13 9.25 4.61
N GLU A 104 18.63 8.20 5.23
CA GLU A 104 20.05 7.91 5.33
C GLU A 104 20.46 6.93 4.24
N VAL A 105 21.43 7.31 3.42
CA VAL A 105 22.07 6.42 2.45
C VAL A 105 23.52 6.23 2.86
N ALA A 106 23.90 4.99 3.13
CA ALA A 106 25.22 4.61 3.62
C ALA A 106 25.87 3.54 2.73
N ALA A 107 27.20 3.53 2.71
CA ALA A 107 27.98 2.51 2.02
C ALA A 107 29.34 2.28 2.73
N GLY A 108 29.88 1.08 2.63
CA GLY A 108 31.21 0.75 3.16
C GLY A 108 32.38 1.48 2.49
N VAL A 109 32.16 2.02 1.28
CA VAL A 109 33.13 2.79 0.48
C VAL A 109 32.44 4.00 -0.16
N PRO A 110 33.17 5.02 -0.65
CA PRO A 110 32.55 6.10 -1.40
C PRO A 110 31.78 5.56 -2.60
N GLY A 111 30.55 6.05 -2.80
CA GLY A 111 29.70 5.63 -3.90
C GLY A 111 28.55 6.60 -4.15
N SER A 112 27.80 6.33 -5.20
CA SER A 112 26.69 7.14 -5.66
C SER A 112 25.49 6.29 -6.08
N ALA A 113 24.30 6.89 -6.01
CA ALA A 113 23.04 6.31 -6.43
C ALA A 113 22.05 7.43 -6.78
N VAL A 114 20.95 7.09 -7.44
CA VAL A 114 19.79 7.96 -7.58
C VAL A 114 18.82 7.65 -6.44
N LEU A 115 18.49 8.69 -5.67
CA LEU A 115 17.51 8.61 -4.59
C LEU A 115 16.23 9.30 -5.02
N THR A 116 15.13 8.56 -5.01
CA THR A 116 13.78 9.09 -5.19
C THR A 116 13.05 9.01 -3.85
N VAL A 117 12.46 10.11 -3.41
CA VAL A 117 11.64 10.16 -2.18
C VAL A 117 10.29 10.75 -2.53
N SER A 118 9.24 10.12 -2.01
CA SER A 118 7.87 10.60 -2.15
C SER A 118 7.09 10.47 -0.86
N VAL A 119 6.13 11.37 -0.67
CA VAL A 119 5.25 11.37 0.49
C VAL A 119 3.81 11.35 0.01
N VAL A 120 3.04 10.37 0.48
CA VAL A 120 1.61 10.28 0.23
C VAL A 120 0.88 10.41 1.55
N THR A 121 0.09 11.47 1.69
CA THR A 121 -0.71 11.75 2.88
C THR A 121 -2.16 11.33 2.67
N PRO A 122 -2.95 11.16 3.74
CA PRO A 122 -4.40 10.99 3.61
C PRO A 122 -5.06 12.16 2.86
N ALA A 123 -4.52 13.38 2.97
CA ALA A 123 -5.06 14.55 2.27
C ALA A 123 -4.93 14.41 0.75
N ASP A 124 -3.84 13.83 0.25
CA ASP A 124 -3.63 13.58 -1.19
C ASP A 124 -4.68 12.60 -1.73
N LEU A 125 -4.96 11.53 -0.97
CA LEU A 125 -6.01 10.57 -1.34
C LEU A 125 -7.42 11.17 -1.25
N VAL A 126 -7.66 12.04 -0.26
CA VAL A 126 -8.93 12.78 -0.14
C VAL A 126 -9.12 13.74 -1.31
N ALA A 127 -8.06 14.40 -1.78
CA ALA A 127 -8.10 15.32 -2.92
C ALA A 127 -8.55 14.62 -4.22
N VAL A 128 -8.32 13.30 -4.33
CA VAL A 128 -8.79 12.47 -5.46
C VAL A 128 -10.12 11.76 -5.19
N GLY A 129 -10.85 12.21 -4.17
CA GLY A 129 -12.22 11.79 -3.87
C GLY A 129 -12.35 10.57 -2.96
N MET A 130 -11.27 10.13 -2.31
CA MET A 130 -11.33 9.04 -1.32
C MET A 130 -11.89 9.55 0.02
N PRO A 131 -12.79 8.81 0.70
CA PRO A 131 -13.25 9.17 2.04
C PRO A 131 -12.08 9.26 3.04
N PRO A 132 -12.04 10.24 3.97
CA PRO A 132 -10.89 10.44 4.87
C PRO A 132 -10.50 9.23 5.71
N ALA A 133 -11.48 8.52 6.28
CA ALA A 133 -11.21 7.31 7.07
C ALA A 133 -10.61 6.17 6.21
N LEU A 134 -11.04 6.07 4.95
CA LEU A 134 -10.51 5.09 4.01
C LEU A 134 -9.09 5.45 3.57
N ALA A 135 -8.83 6.73 3.30
CA ALA A 135 -7.50 7.23 2.95
C ALA A 135 -6.45 6.86 4.00
N THR A 136 -6.73 7.12 5.27
CA THR A 136 -5.84 6.74 6.37
C THR A 136 -5.69 5.21 6.44
N ALA A 137 -6.80 4.46 6.42
CA ALA A 137 -6.75 3.00 6.54
C ALA A 137 -5.96 2.34 5.40
N ALA A 138 -6.10 2.84 4.16
CA ALA A 138 -5.39 2.33 3.00
C ALA A 138 -3.88 2.55 3.08
N LEU A 139 -3.43 3.74 3.49
CA LEU A 139 -2.01 4.03 3.64
C LEU A 139 -1.38 3.28 4.82
N THR A 140 -2.10 3.09 5.92
CA THR A 140 -1.66 2.23 7.03
C THR A 140 -1.56 0.77 6.60
N ALA A 141 -2.52 0.27 5.81
CA ALA A 141 -2.44 -1.09 5.27
C ALA A 141 -1.23 -1.25 4.35
N ALA A 142 -0.91 -0.25 3.53
CA ALA A 142 0.29 -0.24 2.70
C ALA A 142 1.58 -0.28 3.54
N ASP A 143 1.68 0.51 4.62
CA ASP A 143 2.83 0.46 5.55
C ASP A 143 3.06 -0.96 6.09
N HIS A 144 1.99 -1.66 6.49
CA HIS A 144 2.10 -3.04 6.98
C HIS A 144 2.62 -3.99 5.90
N ALA A 145 2.08 -3.96 4.69
CA ALA A 145 2.54 -4.84 3.61
C ALA A 145 3.98 -4.56 3.16
N TRP A 146 4.42 -3.30 3.17
CA TRP A 146 5.82 -2.96 2.91
C TRP A 146 6.73 -3.44 4.05
N THR A 147 6.31 -3.25 5.30
CA THR A 147 7.06 -3.70 6.49
C THR A 147 7.23 -5.21 6.51
N ASP A 148 6.20 -5.96 6.10
CA ASP A 148 6.20 -7.42 6.12
C ASP A 148 6.76 -8.06 4.84
N GLY A 149 7.28 -7.24 3.90
CA GLY A 149 7.90 -7.71 2.66
C GLY A 149 6.92 -8.31 1.65
N HIS A 150 5.62 -8.00 1.77
CA HIS A 150 4.58 -8.45 0.84
C HIS A 150 4.44 -7.54 -0.38
N ALA A 151 4.75 -6.25 -0.24
CA ALA A 151 4.71 -5.28 -1.32
C ALA A 151 6.02 -5.29 -2.13
N LEU A 152 5.91 -5.40 -3.46
CA LEU A 152 7.05 -5.32 -4.39
C LEU A 152 6.87 -4.21 -5.43
N ARG A 153 5.70 -3.57 -5.46
CA ARG A 153 5.37 -2.48 -6.37
C ARG A 153 4.79 -1.29 -5.61
N PRO A 154 5.03 -0.06 -6.07
CA PRO A 154 4.40 1.13 -5.51
C PRO A 154 2.94 1.29 -5.97
N ALA A 155 2.19 0.21 -6.21
CA ALA A 155 0.82 0.27 -6.69
C ALA A 155 -0.15 -0.13 -5.57
N LEU A 156 -1.08 0.77 -5.22
CA LEU A 156 -2.12 0.53 -4.22
C LEU A 156 -3.49 0.74 -4.84
N ALA A 157 -4.23 -0.35 -5.03
CA ALA A 157 -5.65 -0.33 -5.34
C ALA A 157 -6.47 -0.26 -4.05
N VAL A 158 -7.47 0.60 -4.00
CA VAL A 158 -8.38 0.77 -2.86
C VAL A 158 -9.81 0.61 -3.33
N LEU A 159 -10.57 -0.27 -2.69
CA LEU A 159 -11.96 -0.60 -3.03
C LEU A 159 -12.87 -0.27 -1.85
N ASP A 160 -13.87 0.61 -2.05
CA ASP A 160 -14.84 0.96 -1.01
C ASP A 160 -16.19 0.26 -1.21
N PHE A 161 -16.35 -0.93 -0.65
CA PHE A 161 -17.61 -1.66 -0.70
C PHE A 161 -18.70 -1.11 0.25
N SER A 162 -18.40 -0.10 1.07
CA SER A 162 -19.45 0.60 1.84
C SER A 162 -20.30 1.53 0.95
N GLN A 163 -19.75 1.94 -0.21
CA GLN A 163 -20.44 2.74 -1.21
C GLN A 163 -21.29 1.88 -2.17
N SER A 164 -22.18 2.52 -2.92
CA SER A 164 -22.99 1.85 -3.94
C SER A 164 -22.13 1.39 -5.12
N SER A 165 -22.46 0.26 -5.76
CA SER A 165 -21.82 -0.16 -7.01
C SER A 165 -22.08 0.79 -8.17
N THR A 166 -23.04 1.72 -8.04
CA THR A 166 -23.30 2.76 -9.04
C THR A 166 -22.39 3.98 -8.90
N GLU A 167 -21.45 3.95 -7.94
CA GLU A 167 -20.44 4.99 -7.74
C GLU A 167 -19.06 4.47 -8.13
N GLU A 168 -18.20 5.38 -8.57
CA GLU A 168 -16.78 5.07 -8.77
C GLU A 168 -16.08 4.94 -7.41
N ARG A 169 -16.03 3.70 -6.92
CA ARG A 169 -15.55 3.30 -5.60
C ARG A 169 -14.25 2.48 -5.63
N PHE A 170 -13.54 2.50 -6.75
CA PHE A 170 -12.20 1.94 -6.92
C PHE A 170 -11.22 3.07 -7.21
N TRP A 171 -10.07 3.06 -6.55
CA TRP A 171 -8.91 3.92 -6.84
C TRP A 171 -7.69 3.04 -7.08
N LEU A 172 -6.85 3.39 -8.05
CA LEU A 172 -5.48 2.88 -8.15
C LEU A 172 -4.52 4.06 -8.02
N VAL A 173 -3.65 4.00 -7.03
CA VAL A 173 -2.69 5.06 -6.70
C VAL A 173 -1.28 4.52 -6.84
N ASP A 174 -0.42 5.33 -7.42
CA ASP A 174 1.02 5.11 -7.45
C ASP A 174 1.65 5.80 -6.23
N LEU A 175 2.20 5.01 -5.32
CA LEU A 175 2.83 5.43 -4.07
C LEU A 175 4.21 6.08 -4.30
N ALA A 176 4.87 5.80 -5.43
CA ALA A 176 6.15 6.39 -5.78
C ALA A 176 6.00 7.82 -6.33
N THR A 177 4.78 8.22 -6.71
CA THR A 177 4.49 9.57 -7.24
C THR A 177 3.35 10.28 -6.51
N GLY A 178 2.59 9.56 -5.68
CA GLY A 178 1.34 10.02 -5.07
C GLY A 178 0.19 10.20 -6.07
N SER A 179 0.35 9.77 -7.33
CA SER A 179 -0.60 10.06 -8.39
C SER A 179 -1.74 9.05 -8.48
N LEU A 180 -2.95 9.54 -8.79
CA LEU A 180 -4.08 8.69 -9.15
C LEU A 180 -3.91 8.17 -10.59
N ARG A 181 -3.86 6.85 -10.75
CA ARG A 181 -3.78 6.16 -12.05
C ARG A 181 -5.17 5.84 -12.61
N HIS A 182 -6.05 5.30 -11.76
CA HIS A 182 -7.41 4.95 -12.15
C HIS A 182 -8.43 5.30 -11.08
N ARG A 183 -9.62 5.73 -11.53
CA ARG A 183 -10.85 5.75 -10.75
C ARG A 183 -11.91 4.97 -11.53
N ALA A 184 -12.63 4.05 -10.88
CA ALA A 184 -13.52 3.14 -11.60
C ALA A 184 -14.69 2.61 -10.76
N PHE A 185 -15.67 2.05 -11.47
CA PHE A 185 -16.72 1.20 -10.92
C PHE A 185 -16.18 -0.21 -10.64
N VAL A 186 -16.58 -0.82 -9.52
CA VAL A 186 -16.20 -2.20 -9.18
C VAL A 186 -17.39 -2.99 -8.62
N SER A 187 -17.62 -4.19 -9.14
CA SER A 187 -18.66 -5.13 -8.68
C SER A 187 -18.26 -5.84 -7.39
N HIS A 188 -19.27 -6.28 -6.63
CA HIS A 188 -19.11 -7.13 -5.45
C HIS A 188 -19.70 -8.54 -5.67
N GLY A 189 -19.47 -9.44 -4.72
CA GLY A 189 -20.03 -10.79 -4.73
C GLY A 189 -21.54 -10.83 -4.51
N LYS A 190 -22.24 -11.74 -5.19
CA LYS A 190 -23.71 -11.89 -5.09
C LYS A 190 -24.19 -12.19 -3.68
N GLY A 191 -23.38 -12.89 -2.87
CA GLY A 191 -23.68 -13.20 -1.47
C GLY A 191 -23.58 -11.97 -0.56
N SER A 192 -22.89 -10.91 -1.00
CA SER A 192 -22.72 -9.67 -0.24
C SER A 192 -23.88 -8.70 -0.42
N GLY A 193 -24.68 -8.85 -1.47
CA GLY A 193 -25.71 -7.89 -1.86
C GLY A 193 -26.83 -7.73 -0.82
N HIS A 194 -27.33 -6.51 -0.65
CA HIS A 194 -28.55 -6.25 0.12
C HIS A 194 -29.77 -6.84 -0.61
N ARG A 195 -30.76 -7.34 0.14
CA ARG A 195 -31.94 -8.02 -0.43
C ARG A 195 -32.79 -7.10 -1.33
N VAL A 196 -32.83 -5.82 -0.99
CA VAL A 196 -33.65 -4.79 -1.69
C VAL A 196 -32.77 -3.83 -2.51
N HIS A 197 -31.57 -3.51 -2.03
CA HIS A 197 -30.68 -2.50 -2.62
C HIS A 197 -29.52 -3.23 -3.31
N ARG A 198 -29.77 -3.71 -4.53
CA ARG A 198 -28.86 -4.65 -5.24
C ARG A 198 -27.47 -4.08 -5.50
N ASP A 199 -27.36 -2.76 -5.48
CA ASP A 199 -26.15 -1.97 -5.61
C ASP A 199 -25.28 -1.93 -4.33
N ARG A 200 -25.83 -2.33 -3.18
CA ARG A 200 -25.15 -2.28 -1.88
C ARG A 200 -24.62 -3.63 -1.44
N ALA A 201 -23.34 -3.67 -1.03
CA ALA A 201 -22.77 -4.78 -0.29
C ALA A 201 -22.94 -4.53 1.22
N VAL A 202 -23.45 -5.52 1.96
CA VAL A 202 -23.77 -5.41 3.38
C VAL A 202 -23.28 -6.59 4.22
N ARG A 203 -22.68 -7.60 3.58
CA ARG A 203 -22.15 -8.82 4.22
C ARG A 203 -20.86 -9.22 3.51
N PHE A 204 -19.90 -9.71 4.27
CA PHE A 204 -18.59 -10.08 3.78
C PHE A 204 -18.16 -11.35 4.51
N SER A 205 -17.37 -12.19 3.85
CA SER A 205 -16.95 -13.46 4.45
C SER A 205 -15.63 -13.94 3.86
N ASN A 206 -14.91 -14.66 4.69
CA ASN A 206 -13.73 -15.43 4.35
C ASN A 206 -14.04 -16.91 4.06
N GLU A 207 -15.30 -17.32 4.15
CA GLU A 207 -15.69 -18.73 4.04
C GLU A 207 -15.79 -19.18 2.57
N PRO A 208 -15.29 -20.39 2.26
CA PRO A 208 -15.52 -21.04 0.97
C PRO A 208 -17.01 -21.13 0.60
N PHE A 209 -17.31 -21.04 -0.70
CA PHE A 209 -18.66 -21.13 -1.28
C PHE A 209 -19.70 -20.09 -0.81
N SER A 210 -19.33 -19.15 0.08
CA SER A 210 -20.21 -18.06 0.54
C SER A 210 -20.68 -17.13 -0.59
N ASN A 211 -19.92 -17.06 -1.70
CA ASN A 211 -20.08 -16.10 -2.78
C ASN A 211 -20.06 -14.62 -2.32
N GLN A 212 -19.50 -14.36 -1.15
CA GLN A 212 -19.36 -13.04 -0.56
C GLN A 212 -17.99 -12.46 -0.88
N THR A 213 -17.94 -11.15 -1.05
CA THR A 213 -16.69 -10.39 -1.14
C THR A 213 -15.85 -10.58 0.13
N SER A 214 -14.55 -10.74 -0.07
CA SER A 214 -13.53 -10.75 0.98
C SER A 214 -13.00 -9.32 1.17
N LEU A 215 -12.87 -8.88 2.42
CA LEU A 215 -12.33 -7.57 2.78
C LEU A 215 -10.84 -7.67 3.17
N GLY A 216 -10.23 -6.55 3.53
CA GLY A 216 -8.86 -6.50 4.04
C GLY A 216 -7.82 -6.30 2.95
N LEU A 217 -6.56 -6.47 3.32
CA LEU A 217 -5.39 -6.28 2.48
C LEU A 217 -5.01 -7.55 1.73
N PHE A 218 -4.76 -7.41 0.43
CA PHE A 218 -4.30 -8.46 -0.46
C PHE A 218 -2.99 -8.05 -1.12
N ARG A 219 -2.14 -9.05 -1.38
CA ARG A 219 -1.07 -8.96 -2.37
C ARG A 219 -1.63 -9.42 -3.72
N ALA A 220 -1.39 -8.61 -4.74
CA ALA A 220 -1.55 -9.03 -6.13
C ALA A 220 -0.41 -9.96 -6.52
N SER A 221 -0.76 -11.19 -6.93
CA SER A 221 0.21 -12.23 -7.28
C SER A 221 0.28 -12.38 -8.80
N GLU A 222 0.34 -13.60 -9.31
CA GLU A 222 0.53 -13.83 -10.74
C GLU A 222 -0.77 -13.65 -11.54
N THR A 223 -0.61 -13.33 -12.82
CA THR A 223 -1.73 -13.33 -13.77
C THR A 223 -2.02 -14.73 -14.31
N TYR A 224 -3.25 -14.97 -14.75
CA TYR A 224 -3.63 -16.16 -15.49
C TYR A 224 -4.74 -15.83 -16.49
N THR A 225 -4.95 -16.70 -17.48
CA THR A 225 -6.04 -16.57 -18.45
C THR A 225 -7.10 -17.64 -18.18
N GLY A 226 -8.34 -17.20 -17.98
CA GLY A 226 -9.51 -18.07 -17.81
C GLY A 226 -10.74 -17.51 -18.50
N ASP A 227 -11.94 -17.88 -18.01
CA ASP A 227 -13.23 -17.48 -18.61
C ASP A 227 -13.47 -15.97 -18.64
N HIS A 228 -12.80 -15.22 -17.76
CA HIS A 228 -12.84 -13.76 -17.70
C HIS A 228 -11.66 -13.08 -18.40
N GLY A 229 -10.94 -13.83 -19.25
CA GLY A 229 -9.71 -13.37 -19.89
C GLY A 229 -8.54 -13.34 -18.90
N ARG A 230 -7.55 -12.48 -19.17
CA ARG A 230 -6.42 -12.26 -18.27
C ARG A 230 -6.91 -11.63 -16.97
N SER A 231 -6.67 -12.32 -15.87
CA SER A 231 -7.12 -12.02 -14.51
C SER A 231 -5.96 -12.12 -13.54
N LEU A 232 -6.09 -11.51 -12.37
CA LEU A 232 -5.04 -11.37 -11.36
C LEU A 232 -5.39 -12.16 -10.10
N ARG A 233 -4.54 -13.10 -9.71
CA ARG A 233 -4.72 -13.84 -8.45
C ARG A 233 -4.39 -12.97 -7.25
N LEU A 234 -5.17 -13.14 -6.18
CA LEU A 234 -5.03 -12.39 -4.95
C LEU A 234 -4.69 -13.32 -3.80
N ASP A 235 -3.63 -12.99 -3.07
CA ASP A 235 -3.27 -13.64 -1.81
C ASP A 235 -3.68 -12.71 -0.66
N GLY A 236 -4.56 -13.19 0.22
CA GLY A 236 -4.98 -12.41 1.38
C GLY A 236 -3.91 -12.38 2.46
N LEU A 237 -3.67 -11.20 3.05
CA LEU A 237 -2.59 -10.96 4.01
C LEU A 237 -3.10 -10.87 5.46
N GLU A 238 -4.39 -11.06 5.69
CA GLU A 238 -5.02 -10.87 6.99
C GLU A 238 -5.61 -12.20 7.52
N PRO A 239 -4.95 -12.85 8.49
CA PRO A 239 -5.44 -14.08 9.11
C PRO A 239 -6.87 -13.97 9.62
N GLY A 240 -7.70 -14.95 9.28
CA GLY A 240 -9.13 -15.00 9.64
C GLY A 240 -10.03 -14.03 8.87
N VAL A 241 -9.49 -13.06 8.12
CA VAL A 241 -10.27 -12.08 7.34
C VAL A 241 -10.28 -12.40 5.85
N ASN A 242 -9.11 -12.69 5.28
CA ASN A 242 -8.97 -12.98 3.86
C ASN A 242 -7.87 -14.00 3.53
N ASP A 243 -7.25 -14.63 4.52
CA ASP A 243 -6.25 -15.69 4.32
C ASP A 243 -6.71 -16.86 3.44
N LEU A 244 -8.01 -17.10 3.29
CA LEU A 244 -8.57 -18.11 2.38
C LEU A 244 -8.86 -17.57 0.96
N ALA A 245 -8.52 -16.33 0.64
CA ALA A 245 -8.84 -15.72 -0.66
C ALA A 245 -8.29 -16.50 -1.85
N ARG A 246 -7.07 -17.01 -1.73
CA ARG A 246 -6.41 -17.82 -2.76
C ARG A 246 -7.15 -19.14 -2.99
N ASP A 247 -7.45 -19.86 -1.92
CA ASP A 247 -8.20 -21.13 -1.96
C ASP A 247 -9.64 -20.94 -2.45
N ARG A 248 -10.22 -19.77 -2.18
CA ARG A 248 -11.54 -19.36 -2.68
C ARG A 248 -11.53 -18.88 -4.12
N ALA A 249 -10.37 -18.89 -4.78
CA ALA A 249 -10.17 -18.38 -6.13
C ALA A 249 -10.68 -16.92 -6.29
N ILE A 250 -10.45 -16.09 -5.28
CA ILE A 250 -10.72 -14.65 -5.36
C ILE A 250 -9.66 -14.01 -6.26
N VAL A 251 -10.12 -13.37 -7.33
CA VAL A 251 -9.27 -12.76 -8.35
C VAL A 251 -9.80 -11.38 -8.73
N LEU A 252 -8.93 -10.49 -9.21
CA LEU A 252 -9.35 -9.27 -9.89
C LEU A 252 -9.48 -9.57 -11.39
N HIS A 253 -10.64 -9.27 -11.98
CA HIS A 253 -10.92 -9.60 -13.37
C HIS A 253 -11.85 -8.61 -14.07
N GLY A 254 -11.89 -8.67 -15.39
CA GLY A 254 -12.82 -7.90 -16.21
C GLY A 254 -14.17 -8.58 -16.35
N ALA A 255 -15.25 -7.80 -16.46
CA ALA A 255 -16.56 -8.31 -16.81
C ALA A 255 -17.42 -7.28 -17.55
N LYS A 256 -18.19 -7.73 -18.55
CA LYS A 256 -19.21 -6.91 -19.23
C LYS A 256 -20.28 -6.40 -18.26
N TYR A 257 -20.61 -7.20 -17.24
CA TYR A 257 -21.59 -6.80 -16.23
C TYR A 257 -21.04 -5.74 -15.25
N ALA A 258 -19.74 -5.45 -15.29
CA ALA A 258 -19.10 -4.41 -14.50
C ALA A 258 -18.88 -3.11 -15.30
N ARG A 259 -19.48 -3.00 -16.50
CA ARG A 259 -19.48 -1.77 -17.30
C ARG A 259 -20.51 -0.78 -16.79
N VAL A 260 -20.23 0.51 -16.97
CA VAL A 260 -21.21 1.59 -16.69
C VAL A 260 -22.52 1.41 -17.48
N ASP A 261 -22.46 0.83 -18.68
CA ASP A 261 -23.63 0.54 -19.51
C ASP A 261 -24.62 -0.41 -18.80
N HIS A 262 -24.10 -1.33 -17.97
CA HIS A 262 -24.93 -2.24 -17.17
C HIS A 262 -25.68 -1.49 -16.06
N ILE A 263 -25.11 -0.41 -15.51
CA ILE A 263 -25.82 0.45 -14.55
C ILE A 263 -26.99 1.14 -15.25
N ALA A 264 -26.78 1.66 -16.46
CA ALA A 264 -27.83 2.35 -17.20
C ALA A 264 -29.03 1.43 -17.53
N GLU A 265 -28.78 0.15 -17.79
CA GLU A 265 -29.81 -0.84 -18.11
C GLU A 265 -30.48 -1.44 -16.86
N TRP A 266 -29.69 -1.78 -15.83
CA TRP A 266 -30.17 -2.58 -14.68
C TRP A 266 -30.25 -1.81 -13.36
N GLY A 267 -29.74 -0.59 -13.31
CA GLY A 267 -29.69 0.28 -12.12
C GLY A 267 -28.56 -0.06 -11.13
N TYR A 268 -27.70 -1.04 -11.43
CA TYR A 268 -26.55 -1.45 -10.62
C TYR A 268 -25.55 -2.25 -11.47
N LEU A 269 -24.30 -2.42 -11.03
CA LEU A 269 -23.37 -3.36 -11.69
C LEU A 269 -23.80 -4.80 -11.41
N GLY A 270 -23.55 -5.71 -12.34
CA GLY A 270 -23.68 -7.14 -12.07
C GLY A 270 -22.82 -7.61 -10.90
N ARG A 271 -23.11 -8.80 -10.39
CA ARG A 271 -22.50 -9.35 -9.17
C ARG A 271 -21.73 -10.63 -9.47
N SER A 272 -20.52 -10.72 -8.94
CA SER A 272 -19.62 -11.86 -9.11
C SER A 272 -19.91 -12.97 -8.08
N HIS A 273 -19.04 -13.98 -8.00
CA HIS A 273 -19.02 -14.97 -6.91
C HIS A 273 -18.08 -14.59 -5.74
N GLY A 274 -17.75 -13.31 -5.59
CA GLY A 274 -16.90 -12.80 -4.51
C GLY A 274 -15.76 -11.92 -5.01
N CYS A 275 -15.31 -12.18 -6.24
CA CYS A 275 -14.23 -11.45 -6.91
C CYS A 275 -14.57 -9.96 -7.14
N PRO A 276 -13.64 -9.03 -6.92
CA PRO A 276 -13.75 -7.69 -7.48
C PRO A 276 -13.71 -7.77 -9.01
N ALA A 277 -14.79 -7.35 -9.66
CA ALA A 277 -14.86 -7.30 -11.11
C ALA A 277 -14.95 -5.86 -11.60
N LEU A 278 -14.12 -5.52 -12.58
CA LEU A 278 -14.01 -4.19 -13.18
C LEU A 278 -14.49 -4.23 -14.63
N ASP A 279 -14.66 -3.05 -15.22
CA ASP A 279 -14.94 -2.91 -16.64
C ASP A 279 -13.84 -3.61 -17.47
N ASP A 280 -14.24 -4.58 -18.31
CA ASP A 280 -13.34 -5.37 -19.14
C ASP A 280 -12.58 -4.54 -20.19
N ARG A 281 -13.00 -3.29 -20.44
CA ARG A 281 -12.32 -2.34 -21.33
C ARG A 281 -11.09 -1.69 -20.68
N ILE A 282 -11.01 -1.64 -19.35
CA ILE A 282 -9.92 -0.95 -18.61
C ILE A 282 -9.10 -1.88 -17.72
N VAL A 283 -9.62 -3.06 -17.38
CA VAL A 283 -9.01 -3.92 -16.35
C VAL A 283 -7.57 -4.32 -16.66
N GLN A 284 -7.18 -4.39 -17.94
CA GLN A 284 -5.85 -4.85 -18.32
C GLN A 284 -4.75 -3.87 -17.88
N SER A 285 -4.95 -2.55 -18.00
CA SER A 285 -3.98 -1.57 -17.49
C SER A 285 -3.86 -1.62 -15.97
N ILE A 286 -4.98 -1.84 -15.27
CA ILE A 286 -5.01 -2.02 -13.82
C ILE A 286 -4.23 -3.28 -13.41
N ILE A 287 -4.36 -4.38 -14.18
CA ILE A 287 -3.58 -5.60 -13.93
C ILE A 287 -2.09 -5.36 -14.20
N ASP A 288 -1.72 -4.61 -15.26
CA ASP A 288 -0.32 -4.28 -15.59
C ASP A 288 0.38 -3.51 -14.47
N ASP A 289 -0.35 -2.63 -13.79
CA ASP A 289 0.17 -1.86 -12.65
C ASP A 289 0.31 -2.74 -11.39
N LEU A 290 -0.63 -3.66 -11.16
CA LEU A 290 -0.74 -4.40 -9.90
C LEU A 290 0.00 -5.74 -9.85
N HIS A 291 0.12 -6.47 -10.96
CA HIS A 291 0.60 -7.86 -10.92
C HIS A 291 1.99 -8.00 -10.29
N ASP A 292 2.26 -9.15 -9.69
CA ASP A 292 3.56 -9.48 -9.09
C ASP A 292 4.01 -8.50 -7.97
N GLY A 293 3.09 -8.14 -7.08
CA GLY A 293 3.41 -7.50 -5.79
C GLY A 293 2.85 -6.10 -5.57
N GLY A 294 1.90 -5.64 -6.38
CA GLY A 294 1.02 -4.54 -6.02
C GLY A 294 0.08 -4.92 -4.87
N LEU A 295 -0.57 -3.92 -4.28
CA LEU A 295 -1.47 -4.08 -3.14
C LEU A 295 -2.91 -3.76 -3.53
N ILE A 296 -3.85 -4.50 -2.93
CA ILE A 296 -5.28 -4.20 -3.02
C ILE A 296 -5.85 -4.15 -1.61
N TYR A 297 -6.50 -3.05 -1.23
CA TYR A 297 -7.18 -2.88 0.04
C TYR A 297 -8.70 -2.79 -0.14
N ALA A 298 -9.43 -3.79 0.33
CA ALA A 298 -10.89 -3.87 0.24
C ALA A 298 -11.56 -3.45 1.56
N TRP A 299 -12.28 -2.34 1.53
CA TRP A 299 -12.94 -1.73 2.67
C TRP A 299 -14.45 -1.97 2.68
N GLY A 300 -15.03 -2.20 3.85
CA GLY A 300 -16.47 -2.46 4.04
C GLY A 300 -17.16 -1.54 5.03
N GLY A 301 -16.52 -0.44 5.45
CA GLY A 301 -17.06 0.52 6.42
C GLY A 301 -16.51 0.35 7.84
N VAL A 302 -17.30 0.70 8.86
CA VAL A 302 -16.89 0.70 10.28
C VAL A 302 -16.50 -0.67 10.85
N HIS A 303 -16.72 -1.76 10.11
CA HIS A 303 -16.28 -3.11 10.49
C HIS A 303 -14.90 -3.48 9.93
N SER A 304 -14.38 -2.79 8.90
CA SER A 304 -13.03 -3.01 8.36
C SER A 304 -11.95 -2.22 9.10
N SER A 305 -12.30 -1.29 10.00
CA SER A 305 -11.33 -0.57 10.84
C SER A 305 -10.66 -1.42 11.92
N ARG A 306 -11.08 -2.68 12.09
CA ARG A 306 -10.44 -3.67 12.98
C ARG A 306 -9.45 -4.59 12.25
N CYS A 307 -9.22 -4.39 10.95
CA CYS A 307 -8.39 -5.28 10.13
C CYS A 307 -6.91 -4.91 10.15
N CYS A 308 -6.57 -3.62 10.12
CA CYS A 308 -5.17 -3.21 10.29
C CYS A 308 -4.65 -3.48 11.72
N THR A 309 -5.51 -3.88 12.66
CA THR A 309 -5.09 -4.29 14.02
C THR A 309 -4.56 -5.73 14.13
N LEU A 310 -4.29 -6.44 13.03
CA LEU A 310 -3.60 -7.74 13.11
C LEU A 310 -2.11 -7.64 13.55
N ARG A 311 -1.63 -6.45 13.89
CA ARG A 311 -0.42 -6.24 14.73
C ARG A 311 -0.64 -5.52 16.06
N ALA A 312 -1.87 -5.37 16.55
CA ALA A 312 -2.12 -5.00 17.95
C ALA A 312 -2.06 -6.23 18.89
N GLY A 313 -1.14 -7.18 18.63
CA GLY A 313 -1.21 -8.51 19.25
C GLY A 313 0.08 -9.32 19.36
N THR A 314 1.24 -8.83 18.92
CA THR A 314 2.53 -9.45 19.26
C THR A 314 3.57 -8.39 19.59
N GLU A 315 3.63 -8.10 20.89
CA GLU A 315 4.64 -7.37 21.68
C GLU A 315 4.52 -5.86 21.84
N ALA A 316 4.72 -5.45 23.11
CA ALA A 316 4.35 -4.17 23.69
C ALA A 316 5.32 -3.05 23.33
N SER A 317 4.79 -1.92 22.86
CA SER A 317 5.46 -0.64 23.04
C SER A 317 5.29 -0.19 24.50
N PRO A 318 6.36 0.03 25.27
CA PRO A 318 6.31 0.20 26.72
C PRO A 318 5.66 1.51 27.22
N ASP A 319 5.30 2.46 26.35
CA ASP A 319 4.98 3.84 26.78
C ASP A 319 3.62 4.40 26.29
N ALA A 320 2.66 3.56 25.90
CA ALA A 320 1.31 4.04 25.58
C ALA A 320 0.43 4.07 26.86
N PRO A 321 -0.05 5.25 27.31
CA PRO A 321 -0.86 5.36 28.51
C PRO A 321 -2.21 4.63 28.36
N TYR A 322 -2.42 3.68 29.25
CA TYR A 322 -3.62 2.87 29.43
C TYR A 322 -4.85 3.76 29.75
N LEU A 323 -5.86 3.73 28.88
CA LEU A 323 -7.21 4.22 29.22
C LEU A 323 -8.11 2.99 29.48
N PRO A 324 -8.66 2.82 30.70
CA PRO A 324 -9.51 1.69 31.02
C PRO A 324 -10.87 1.78 30.30
N ASP A 325 -11.31 0.64 29.77
CA ASP A 325 -12.63 0.42 29.20
C ASP A 325 -13.72 0.47 30.31
N PRO A 326 -14.79 1.27 30.18
CA PRO A 326 -15.81 1.40 31.21
C PRO A 326 -16.82 0.25 31.28
N LEU A 327 -16.78 -0.77 30.42
CA LEU A 327 -17.84 -1.80 30.37
C LEU A 327 -17.32 -3.23 30.37
N GLY A 328 -16.39 -3.54 31.27
CA GLY A 328 -15.89 -4.88 31.51
C GLY A 328 -17.00 -5.93 31.63
N LEU A 329 -17.19 -6.73 30.57
CA LEU A 329 -17.88 -8.01 30.61
C LEU A 329 -17.18 -8.98 29.64
N VAL A 330 -16.30 -9.77 30.25
CA VAL A 330 -15.71 -11.01 29.74
C VAL A 330 -16.73 -12.13 29.91
N SER A 331 -16.91 -12.97 28.88
CA SER A 331 -17.09 -14.43 29.04
C SER A 331 -16.80 -15.09 27.69
N ILE A 332 -15.64 -15.72 27.47
CA ILE A 332 -15.42 -17.18 27.58
C ILE A 332 -16.73 -17.98 27.53
N TYR A 333 -17.11 -18.47 26.35
CA TYR A 333 -16.97 -19.86 25.88
C TYR A 333 -16.95 -19.88 24.34
#